data_AF-A0A7R8YZW8-F1
#
_entry.id   AF-A0A7R8YZW8-F1
#
_cell.length_a   1.000
_cell.length_b   1.000
_cell.length_c   1.000
_cell.angle_alpha   90.00
_cell.angle_beta   90.00
_cell.angle_gamma   90.00
#
_symmetry.space_group_name_H-M   'P 1'
#
loop_
_entity.id
_entity.type
_entity.pdbx_description
1 polymer ?
#
loop_
_entity_poly.entity_id
_entity_poly.type
_entity_poly.pdbx_seq_one_letter_code
_entity_poly.pdbx_strand_id
1 'polypeptide(L)'
;MLIKVNLLLCGIFATVGSCFGQYANNTTSENRALAHIARKLVHAANWTVLGTIAPIPEIKGFPMVNLVPMSDGPPNGRSSGYIYFHLSKSNIVVESIQARNNVTALITPNDDLGCVKPGRTQTCYNAMISGCTILLRPRTNEFALGLRAYLSRHPKMAISLLEDDFLLYKLVVEKVFVVDSYGTPNLVPLQDYYTNN
;
A
#
# COMPACT_ATOMS: atom_id res chain seq x y z
N MET A 1 54.13 -31.09 16.12
CA MET A 1 52.91 -30.76 16.89
C MET A 1 52.16 -29.70 16.10
N LEU A 2 51.18 -30.11 15.29
CA LEU A 2 50.49 -29.25 14.30
C LEU A 2 49.32 -28.50 14.95
N ILE A 3 49.35 -27.17 14.84
CA ILE A 3 48.32 -26.24 15.29
C ILE A 3 47.15 -26.31 14.29
N LYS A 4 45.96 -26.73 14.74
CA LYS A 4 44.72 -26.60 13.96
C LYS A 4 44.08 -25.25 14.23
N VAL A 5 44.18 -24.33 13.27
CA VAL A 5 43.38 -23.11 13.21
C VAL A 5 42.02 -23.48 12.62
N ASN A 6 40.96 -23.40 13.41
CA ASN A 6 39.59 -23.56 12.92
C ASN A 6 39.08 -22.17 12.48
N LEU A 7 39.01 -21.99 11.16
CA LEU A 7 38.46 -20.82 10.52
C LEU A 7 36.93 -20.85 10.67
N LEU A 8 36.39 -20.04 11.60
CA LEU A 8 34.95 -19.79 11.67
C LEU A 8 34.57 -18.87 10.50
N LEU A 9 33.99 -19.43 9.42
CA LEU A 9 33.26 -18.63 8.44
C LEU A 9 31.95 -18.16 9.08
N CYS A 10 31.93 -16.93 9.58
CA CYS A 10 30.70 -16.22 9.92
C CYS A 10 29.99 -15.83 8.61
N GLY A 11 29.05 -16.66 8.16
CA GLY A 11 28.19 -16.35 7.03
C GLY A 11 27.27 -15.19 7.39
N ILE A 12 27.57 -14.01 6.85
CA ILE A 12 26.69 -12.83 6.91
C ILE A 12 25.49 -13.13 6.02
N PHE A 13 24.41 -13.65 6.59
CA PHE A 13 23.10 -13.62 5.94
C PHE A 13 22.58 -12.19 6.02
N ALA A 14 22.75 -11.43 4.92
CA ALA A 14 22.01 -10.20 4.71
C ALA A 14 20.52 -10.56 4.64
N THR A 15 19.76 -10.24 5.68
CA THR A 15 18.31 -10.37 5.68
C THR A 15 17.75 -9.33 4.73
N VAL A 16 17.48 -9.75 3.48
CA VAL A 16 16.58 -9.01 2.60
C VAL A 16 15.25 -8.96 3.34
N GLY A 17 14.85 -7.76 3.81
CA GLY A 17 13.58 -7.52 4.45
C GLY A 17 12.47 -8.06 3.57
N SER A 18 11.99 -9.24 3.91
CA SER A 18 11.01 -9.97 3.11
C SER A 18 9.65 -9.48 3.55
N CYS A 19 8.88 -8.91 2.64
CA CYS A 19 7.54 -8.45 2.94
C CYS A 19 6.65 -9.67 3.18
N PHE A 20 6.37 -9.96 4.44
CA PHE A 20 5.52 -11.06 4.85
C PHE A 20 4.35 -10.49 5.65
N GLY A 21 3.18 -10.45 5.03
CA GLY A 21 1.92 -10.18 5.74
C GLY A 21 1.57 -11.35 6.66
N GLN A 22 1.34 -11.08 7.94
CA GLN A 22 0.90 -12.08 8.92
C GLN A 22 -0.64 -12.17 8.94
N TYR A 23 -1.17 -13.39 8.87
CA TYR A 23 -2.61 -13.69 8.92
C TYR A 23 -3.06 -14.09 10.32
N ALA A 24 -4.18 -13.56 10.80
CA ALA A 24 -4.85 -14.00 12.03
C ALA A 24 -6.20 -14.66 11.68
N ASN A 25 -6.46 -15.85 12.23
CA ASN A 25 -7.51 -16.79 11.80
C ASN A 25 -8.83 -16.69 12.60
N ASN A 26 -9.33 -15.49 12.94
CA ASN A 26 -10.63 -15.40 13.61
C ASN A 26 -11.47 -14.23 13.08
N THR A 27 -12.25 -14.52 12.04
CA THR A 27 -13.10 -13.53 11.35
C THR A 27 -14.41 -13.28 12.11
N THR A 28 -14.56 -12.09 12.69
CA THR A 28 -15.80 -11.64 13.33
C THR A 28 -16.71 -10.90 12.33
N SER A 29 -17.99 -10.71 12.67
CA SER A 29 -18.90 -9.87 11.87
C SER A 29 -18.42 -8.42 11.79
N GLU A 30 -17.79 -7.94 12.86
CA GLU A 30 -17.17 -6.62 12.94
C GLU A 30 -15.97 -6.51 11.99
N ASN A 31 -15.05 -7.49 11.99
CA ASN A 31 -13.91 -7.49 11.09
C ASN A 31 -14.34 -7.47 9.62
N ARG A 32 -15.42 -8.19 9.27
CA ARG A 32 -15.99 -8.16 7.92
C ARG A 32 -16.54 -6.78 7.55
N ALA A 33 -17.21 -6.10 8.48
CA ALA A 33 -17.72 -4.75 8.27
C ALA A 33 -16.59 -3.74 8.07
N LEU A 34 -15.54 -3.82 8.89
CA LEU A 34 -14.35 -2.96 8.77
C LEU A 34 -13.58 -3.25 7.47
N ALA A 35 -13.43 -4.51 7.08
CA ALA A 35 -12.83 -4.88 5.79
C ALA A 35 -13.61 -4.28 4.61
N HIS A 36 -14.94 -4.34 4.66
CA HIS A 36 -15.79 -3.72 3.64
C HIS A 36 -15.60 -2.20 3.56
N ILE A 37 -15.52 -1.52 4.71
CA ILE A 37 -15.24 -0.09 4.78
C ILE A 37 -13.87 0.22 4.16
N ALA A 38 -12.83 -0.50 4.57
CA ALA A 38 -11.47 -0.31 4.03
C ALA A 38 -11.44 -0.47 2.51
N ARG A 39 -12.07 -1.52 1.98
CA ARG A 39 -12.14 -1.79 0.53
C ARG A 39 -12.96 -0.76 -0.22
N LYS A 40 -14.06 -0.26 0.36
CA LYS A 40 -14.82 0.87 -0.21
C LYS A 40 -14.00 2.15 -0.29
N LEU A 41 -13.26 2.49 0.77
CA LEU A 41 -12.38 3.66 0.79
C LEU A 41 -11.30 3.54 -0.28
N VAL A 42 -10.62 2.39 -0.34
CA VAL A 42 -9.60 2.08 -1.36
C VAL A 42 -10.18 2.20 -2.77
N HIS A 43 -11.35 1.62 -3.00
CA HIS A 43 -11.98 1.61 -4.31
C HIS A 43 -12.66 2.91 -4.69
N ALA A 44 -12.85 3.86 -3.77
CA ALA A 44 -13.33 5.20 -4.08
C ALA A 44 -12.18 6.16 -4.45
N ALA A 45 -10.97 5.86 -3.96
CA ALA A 45 -9.85 6.77 -4.06
C ALA A 45 -9.15 6.69 -5.43
N ASN A 46 -8.86 7.88 -5.99
CA ASN A 46 -8.01 8.04 -7.17
C ASN A 46 -6.57 8.40 -6.78
N TRP A 47 -6.35 8.81 -5.54
CA TRP A 47 -5.09 9.23 -4.96
C TRP A 47 -5.06 8.86 -3.48
N THR A 48 -3.86 8.75 -2.92
CA THR A 48 -3.65 8.50 -1.49
C THR A 48 -2.49 9.34 -1.00
N VAL A 49 -2.47 9.60 0.30
CA VAL A 49 -1.26 10.11 0.96
C VAL A 49 -0.40 8.90 1.30
N LEU A 50 0.82 8.83 0.78
CA LEU A 50 1.77 7.76 1.06
C LEU A 50 2.87 8.27 1.99
N GLY A 51 2.91 7.69 3.20
CA GLY A 51 3.96 7.90 4.17
C GLY A 51 5.19 7.06 3.84
N THR A 52 6.35 7.69 3.79
CA THR A 52 7.67 7.07 3.59
C THR A 52 8.70 7.66 4.56
N ILE A 53 9.94 7.16 4.53
CA ILE A 53 11.06 7.78 5.24
C ILE A 53 11.85 8.64 4.26
N ALA A 54 12.11 9.89 4.64
CA ALA A 54 12.81 10.85 3.80
C ALA A 54 14.29 10.45 3.58
N PRO A 55 14.76 10.37 2.33
CA PRO A 55 16.16 10.17 2.01
C PRO A 55 16.93 11.51 1.91
N ILE A 56 16.20 12.62 1.78
CA ILE A 56 16.70 13.98 1.58
C ILE A 56 17.60 14.39 2.76
N PRO A 57 18.84 14.88 2.53
CA PRO A 57 19.80 15.20 3.59
C PRO A 57 19.26 16.08 4.71
N GLU A 58 18.48 17.11 4.38
CA GLU A 58 17.95 18.12 5.30
C GLU A 58 16.97 17.53 6.34
N ILE A 59 16.28 16.45 5.99
CA ILE A 59 15.28 15.79 6.83
C ILE A 59 15.49 14.27 6.86
N LYS A 60 16.72 13.80 6.67
CA LYS A 60 17.02 12.38 6.51
C LYS A 60 16.52 11.58 7.70
N GLY A 61 15.72 10.54 7.43
CA GLY A 61 15.14 9.69 8.47
C GLY A 61 13.80 10.19 9.04
N PHE A 62 13.34 11.39 8.68
CA PHE A 62 12.04 11.89 9.11
C PHE A 62 10.92 11.13 8.39
N PRO A 63 9.74 10.97 9.02
CA PRO A 63 8.55 10.59 8.29
C PRO A 63 8.19 11.70 7.30
N MET A 64 7.95 11.32 6.05
CA MET A 64 7.52 12.20 4.97
C MET A 64 6.24 11.66 4.36
N VAL A 65 5.38 12.54 3.87
CA VAL A 65 4.14 12.17 3.21
C VAL A 65 4.08 12.77 1.81
N ASN A 66 3.58 12.02 0.83
CA ASN A 66 3.43 12.47 -0.54
C ASN A 66 2.05 12.10 -1.08
N LEU A 67 1.46 12.96 -1.90
CA LEU A 67 0.27 12.64 -2.65
C LEU A 67 0.64 11.76 -3.85
N VAL A 68 0.14 10.53 -3.90
CA VAL A 68 0.40 9.62 -5.01
C VAL A 68 -0.91 9.19 -5.67
N PRO A 69 -1.03 9.25 -7.00
CA PRO A 69 -2.18 8.67 -7.67
C PRO A 69 -2.16 7.15 -7.51
N MET A 70 -3.33 6.56 -7.29
CA MET A 70 -3.45 5.13 -7.07
C MET A 70 -4.67 4.55 -7.79
N SER A 71 -4.71 3.23 -7.86
CA SER A 71 -5.89 2.48 -8.29
C SER A 71 -5.86 1.08 -7.71
N ASP A 72 -7.04 0.54 -7.41
CA ASP A 72 -7.23 -0.89 -7.17
C ASP A 72 -8.10 -1.58 -8.23
N GLY A 73 -8.49 -0.87 -9.29
CA GLY A 73 -9.36 -1.37 -10.35
C GLY A 73 -10.26 -0.30 -10.98
N PRO A 74 -11.08 -0.70 -11.98
CA PRO A 74 -12.00 0.20 -12.68
C PRO A 74 -13.05 0.83 -11.76
N PRO A 75 -13.42 2.12 -11.92
CA PRO A 75 -14.39 2.80 -11.04
C PRO A 75 -15.76 2.11 -10.91
N ASN A 76 -16.23 1.48 -11.98
CA ASN A 76 -17.52 0.76 -12.02
C ASN A 76 -17.34 -0.75 -11.79
N GLY A 77 -16.15 -1.17 -11.41
CA GLY A 77 -15.80 -2.56 -11.18
C GLY A 77 -15.99 -2.97 -9.72
N ARG A 78 -15.47 -4.16 -9.40
CA ARG A 78 -15.26 -4.54 -8.00
C ARG A 78 -13.87 -4.07 -7.60
N SER A 79 -13.77 -3.60 -6.36
CA SER A 79 -12.48 -3.43 -5.70
C SER A 79 -11.66 -4.72 -5.84
N SER A 80 -10.35 -4.61 -6.06
CA SER A 80 -9.44 -5.76 -5.88
C SER A 80 -8.72 -5.71 -4.54
N GLY A 81 -8.59 -4.52 -3.93
CA GLY A 81 -7.76 -4.30 -2.74
C GLY A 81 -6.25 -4.35 -3.03
N TYR A 82 -5.83 -4.63 -4.26
CA TYR A 82 -4.44 -4.51 -4.68
C TYR A 82 -4.19 -3.09 -5.16
N ILE A 83 -3.40 -2.34 -4.40
CA ILE A 83 -3.16 -0.91 -4.67
C ILE A 83 -1.94 -0.77 -5.58
N TYR A 84 -2.14 -0.14 -6.72
CA TYR A 84 -1.10 0.14 -7.71
C TYR A 84 -0.77 1.63 -7.77
N PHE A 85 0.51 1.94 -7.91
CA PHE A 85 1.03 3.31 -8.09
C PHE A 85 1.80 3.40 -9.40
N HIS A 86 1.72 4.53 -10.08
CA HIS A 86 2.55 4.86 -11.23
C HIS A 86 3.38 6.09 -10.90
N LEU A 87 4.70 5.92 -10.80
CA LEU A 87 5.61 6.95 -10.32
C LEU A 87 6.73 7.16 -11.33
N SER A 88 7.12 8.40 -11.55
CA SER A 88 8.34 8.69 -12.31
C SER A 88 9.58 8.19 -11.56
N LYS A 89 10.62 7.75 -12.26
CA LYS A 89 11.91 7.33 -11.70
C LYS A 89 12.57 8.41 -10.84
N SER A 90 12.35 9.68 -11.17
CA SER A 90 12.90 10.84 -10.43
C SER A 90 12.04 11.28 -9.25
N ASN A 91 10.91 10.60 -8.99
CA ASN A 91 10.04 10.93 -7.87
C ASN A 91 10.71 10.58 -6.53
N ILE A 92 10.66 11.50 -5.56
CA ILE A 92 11.27 11.30 -4.24
C ILE A 92 10.74 10.07 -3.50
N VAL A 93 9.49 9.67 -3.75
CA VAL A 93 8.90 8.44 -3.20
C VAL A 93 9.65 7.20 -3.68
N VAL A 94 10.11 7.19 -4.95
CA VAL A 94 10.90 6.07 -5.50
C VAL A 94 12.25 5.97 -4.77
N GLU A 95 12.91 7.10 -4.53
CA GLU A 95 14.16 7.15 -3.75
C GLU A 95 13.94 6.68 -2.30
N SER A 96 12.87 7.16 -1.65
CA SER A 96 12.45 6.69 -0.32
C SER A 96 12.27 5.18 -0.27
N ILE A 97 11.56 4.60 -1.25
CA ILE A 97 11.28 3.16 -1.34
C ILE A 97 12.59 2.36 -1.51
N GLN A 98 13.50 2.84 -2.35
CA GLN A 98 14.80 2.19 -2.58
C GLN A 98 15.69 2.22 -1.33
N ALA A 99 15.66 3.32 -0.58
CA ALA A 99 16.42 3.45 0.67
C ALA A 99 15.78 2.65 1.81
N ARG A 100 14.45 2.70 1.97
CA ARG A 100 13.68 2.00 3.00
C ARG A 100 12.25 1.74 2.56
N ASN A 101 11.96 0.50 2.21
CA ASN A 101 10.69 0.07 1.64
C ASN A 101 9.62 -0.25 2.70
N ASN A 102 9.40 0.65 3.65
CA ASN A 102 8.27 0.57 4.60
C ASN A 102 7.38 1.78 4.34
N VAL A 103 6.15 1.51 3.90
CA VAL A 103 5.21 2.57 3.50
C VAL A 103 3.86 2.38 4.18
N THR A 104 3.16 3.49 4.38
CA THR A 104 1.76 3.49 4.84
C THR A 104 0.94 4.40 3.97
N ALA A 105 -0.09 3.87 3.32
CA ALA A 105 -1.07 4.64 2.58
C ALA A 105 -2.21 5.06 3.52
N LEU A 106 -2.47 6.37 3.62
CA LEU A 106 -3.65 6.93 4.26
C LEU A 106 -4.68 7.29 3.18
N ILE A 107 -5.83 6.63 3.27
CA ILE A 107 -6.93 6.78 2.32
C ILE A 107 -8.12 7.36 3.07
N THR A 108 -8.57 8.52 2.60
CA THR A 108 -9.70 9.26 3.16
C THR A 108 -10.89 9.21 2.21
N PRO A 109 -12.13 9.39 2.71
CA PRO A 109 -13.30 9.47 1.86
C PRO A 109 -13.30 10.75 1.01
N ASN A 110 -13.71 10.64 -0.25
CA ASN A 110 -13.85 11.74 -1.21
C ASN A 110 -15.29 12.29 -1.23
N ASP A 111 -15.86 12.59 -0.06
CA ASP A 111 -17.27 12.98 0.17
C ASP A 111 -18.21 11.79 0.48
N ASP A 112 -18.78 11.81 1.70
CA ASP A 112 -19.76 10.89 2.31
C ASP A 112 -19.47 9.37 2.37
N LEU A 113 -18.57 8.82 1.55
CA LEU A 113 -18.37 7.38 1.39
C LEU A 113 -17.78 6.67 2.62
N GLY A 114 -17.06 7.41 3.46
CA GLY A 114 -16.46 6.89 4.69
C GLY A 114 -17.29 7.16 5.93
N CYS A 115 -18.41 7.89 5.81
CA CYS A 115 -19.15 8.37 6.95
C CYS A 115 -20.43 7.56 7.15
N VAL A 116 -20.45 6.73 8.19
CA VAL A 116 -21.65 6.01 8.62
C VAL A 116 -22.44 6.91 9.57
N LYS A 117 -23.76 6.98 9.39
CA LYS A 117 -24.67 7.68 10.31
C LYS A 117 -25.43 6.66 11.19
N PRO A 118 -24.86 6.13 12.28
CA PRO A 118 -25.66 5.49 13.30
C PRO A 118 -26.25 6.56 14.24
N GLY A 119 -27.56 6.78 14.18
CA GLY A 119 -28.24 7.73 15.09
C GLY A 119 -27.89 9.21 14.82
N ARG A 120 -27.58 9.98 15.88
CA ARG A 120 -27.37 11.45 15.83
C ARG A 120 -25.93 11.88 15.48
N THR A 121 -24.96 10.97 15.46
CA THR A 121 -23.53 11.28 15.22
C THR A 121 -23.03 10.59 13.94
N GLN A 122 -22.39 11.35 13.05
CA GLN A 122 -21.76 10.83 11.83
C GLN A 122 -20.32 10.40 12.14
N THR A 123 -20.02 9.10 11.99
CA THR A 123 -18.65 8.58 12.15
C THR A 123 -18.04 8.38 10.78
N CYS A 124 -17.04 9.19 10.45
CA CYS A 124 -16.20 9.06 9.27
C CYS A 124 -14.98 8.19 9.54
N TYR A 125 -14.69 7.28 8.60
CA TYR A 125 -13.60 6.34 8.65
C TYR A 125 -12.53 6.69 7.61
N ASN A 126 -11.27 6.49 7.99
CA ASN A 126 -10.12 6.48 7.10
C ASN A 126 -9.44 5.11 7.15
N ALA A 127 -8.77 4.71 6.08
CA ALA A 127 -7.98 3.49 6.04
C ALA A 127 -6.49 3.80 6.08
N MET A 128 -5.74 3.18 6.99
CA MET A 128 -4.28 3.16 6.98
C MET A 128 -3.81 1.77 6.54
N ILE A 129 -3.11 1.70 5.42
CA ILE A 129 -2.68 0.44 4.82
C ILE A 129 -1.16 0.44 4.77
N SER A 130 -0.55 -0.37 5.63
CA SER A 130 0.90 -0.46 5.79
C SER A 130 1.45 -1.70 5.13
N GLY A 131 2.68 -1.58 4.62
CA GLY A 131 3.45 -2.70 4.09
C GLY A 131 4.66 -2.22 3.31
N CYS A 132 4.91 -2.85 2.18
CA CYS A 132 6.04 -2.55 1.31
C CYS A 132 5.58 -2.49 -0.16
N THR A 133 6.40 -1.90 -1.02
CA THR A 133 6.11 -1.87 -2.45
C THR A 133 6.94 -2.88 -3.23
N ILE A 134 6.39 -3.40 -4.33
CA ILE A 134 7.15 -4.18 -5.31
C ILE A 134 7.07 -3.50 -6.68
N LEU A 135 8.21 -3.40 -7.34
CA LEU A 135 8.26 -2.95 -8.74
C LEU A 135 7.74 -4.07 -9.64
N LEU A 136 6.73 -3.77 -10.44
CA LEU A 136 6.17 -4.71 -11.39
C LEU A 136 7.02 -4.73 -12.66
N ARG A 137 7.54 -5.92 -13.00
CA ARG A 137 8.36 -6.09 -14.20
C ARG A 137 7.48 -6.08 -15.45
N PRO A 138 7.87 -5.36 -16.52
CA PRO A 138 7.18 -5.43 -17.80
C PRO A 138 7.04 -6.88 -18.29
N ARG A 139 6.01 -7.14 -19.11
CA ARG A 139 5.70 -8.46 -19.71
C ARG A 139 5.33 -9.56 -18.71
N THR A 140 4.98 -9.20 -17.47
CA THR A 140 4.38 -10.12 -16.50
C THR A 140 2.85 -9.97 -16.47
N ASN A 141 2.14 -11.02 -16.05
CA ASN A 141 0.69 -10.97 -15.88
C ASN A 141 0.28 -9.90 -14.85
N GLU A 142 1.01 -9.80 -13.73
CA GLU A 142 0.74 -8.80 -12.69
C GLU A 142 0.93 -7.38 -13.22
N PHE A 143 1.95 -7.13 -14.04
CA PHE A 143 2.13 -5.83 -14.69
C PHE A 143 0.94 -5.47 -15.58
N ALA A 144 0.46 -6.41 -16.41
CA ALA A 144 -0.69 -6.17 -17.27
C ALA A 144 -1.99 -5.89 -16.46
N LEU A 145 -2.18 -6.61 -15.35
CA LEU A 145 -3.31 -6.38 -14.44
C LEU A 145 -3.22 -5.02 -13.74
N GLY A 146 -2.07 -4.72 -13.14
CA GLY A 146 -1.84 -3.45 -12.44
C GLY A 146 -1.93 -2.25 -13.38
N LEU A 147 -1.40 -2.37 -14.60
CA LEU A 147 -1.46 -1.31 -15.59
C LEU A 147 -2.91 -1.05 -16.02
N ARG A 148 -3.67 -2.10 -16.29
CA ARG A 148 -5.10 -1.98 -16.63
C ARG A 148 -5.89 -1.35 -15.48
N ALA A 149 -5.66 -1.80 -14.25
CA ALA A 149 -6.28 -1.23 -13.07
C ALA A 149 -5.94 0.27 -12.96
N TYR A 150 -4.68 0.64 -13.10
CA TYR A 150 -4.24 2.02 -12.99
C TYR A 150 -4.83 2.92 -14.08
N LEU A 151 -4.70 2.55 -15.35
CA LEU A 151 -5.20 3.36 -16.47
C LEU A 151 -6.72 3.47 -16.51
N SER A 152 -7.45 2.52 -15.95
CA SER A 152 -8.91 2.61 -15.86
C SER A 152 -9.40 3.81 -15.03
N ARG A 153 -8.55 4.32 -14.13
CA ARG A 153 -8.81 5.54 -13.33
C ARG A 153 -8.04 6.75 -13.84
N HIS A 154 -6.86 6.53 -14.39
CA HIS A 154 -5.93 7.58 -14.83
C HIS A 154 -5.64 7.49 -16.33
N PRO A 155 -6.64 7.60 -17.22
CA PRO A 155 -6.44 7.38 -18.66
C PRO A 155 -5.45 8.36 -19.30
N LYS A 156 -5.36 9.59 -18.75
CA LYS A 156 -4.40 10.61 -19.21
C LYS A 156 -2.94 10.19 -18.98
N MET A 157 -2.67 9.27 -18.05
CA MET A 157 -1.34 8.73 -17.80
C MET A 157 -0.92 7.68 -18.84
N ALA A 158 -1.79 7.29 -19.78
CA ALA A 158 -1.39 6.38 -20.86
C ALA A 158 -0.26 6.97 -21.72
N ILE A 159 -0.19 8.29 -21.87
CA ILE A 159 0.87 8.98 -22.62
C ILE A 159 2.23 8.75 -21.96
N SER A 160 2.29 8.81 -20.63
CA SER A 160 3.53 8.58 -19.87
C SER A 160 4.08 7.16 -19.98
N LEU A 161 3.29 6.19 -20.49
CA LEU A 161 3.77 4.83 -20.76
C LEU A 161 4.62 4.72 -22.03
N LEU A 162 4.62 5.77 -22.86
CA LEU A 162 5.53 5.89 -24.01
C LEU A 162 6.92 6.37 -23.58
N GLU A 163 7.06 6.82 -22.33
CA GLU A 163 8.30 7.31 -21.76
C GLU A 163 8.90 6.22 -20.87
N ASP A 164 10.18 5.90 -21.06
CA ASP A 164 10.90 4.92 -20.25
C ASP A 164 11.10 5.38 -18.78
N ASP A 165 10.56 6.54 -18.40
CA ASP A 165 10.81 7.20 -17.12
C ASP A 165 9.80 6.89 -16.03
N PHE A 166 8.86 5.97 -16.27
CA PHE A 166 7.84 5.61 -15.28
C PHE A 166 7.91 4.16 -14.82
N LEU A 167 7.53 3.96 -13.56
CA LEU A 167 7.58 2.71 -12.83
C LEU A 167 6.20 2.39 -12.27
N LEU A 168 5.75 1.16 -12.47
CA LEU A 168 4.50 0.65 -11.90
C LEU A 168 4.82 -0.17 -10.65
N TYR A 169 4.27 0.25 -9.51
CA TYR A 169 4.43 -0.42 -8.23
C TYR A 169 3.12 -1.03 -7.76
N LYS A 170 3.22 -2.11 -6.97
CA LYS A 170 2.11 -2.66 -6.18
C LYS A 170 2.46 -2.55 -4.70
N LEU A 171 1.49 -2.15 -3.86
CA LEU A 171 1.58 -2.26 -2.41
C LEU A 171 1.30 -3.71 -1.99
N VAL A 172 2.28 -4.37 -1.39
CA VAL A 172 2.11 -5.61 -0.65
C VAL A 172 1.63 -5.24 0.73
N VAL A 173 0.36 -5.52 1.01
CA VAL A 173 -0.30 -5.12 2.24
C VAL A 173 0.08 -6.07 3.38
N GLU A 174 0.58 -5.51 4.48
CA GLU A 174 0.96 -6.25 5.69
C GLU A 174 0.00 -6.01 6.84
N LYS A 175 -0.52 -4.77 6.97
CA LYS A 175 -1.49 -4.38 8.00
C LYS A 175 -2.51 -3.43 7.41
N VAL A 176 -3.76 -3.59 7.83
CA VAL A 176 -4.87 -2.71 7.48
C VAL A 176 -5.50 -2.21 8.78
N PHE A 177 -5.61 -0.91 8.92
CA PHE A 177 -6.35 -0.27 10.01
C PHE A 177 -7.48 0.56 9.44
N VAL A 178 -8.64 0.48 10.08
CA VAL A 178 -9.75 1.41 9.87
C VAL A 178 -9.84 2.31 11.09
N VAL A 179 -9.62 3.60 10.88
CA VAL A 179 -9.59 4.61 11.92
C VAL A 179 -10.89 5.38 11.88
N ASP A 180 -11.61 5.43 13.00
CA ASP A 180 -12.83 6.22 13.13
C ASP A 180 -12.53 7.72 13.35
N SER A 181 -13.59 8.54 13.40
CA SER A 181 -13.45 9.99 13.62
C SER A 181 -12.94 10.36 15.01
N TYR A 182 -12.94 9.42 15.95
CA TYR A 182 -12.37 9.61 17.28
C TYR A 182 -10.87 9.29 17.32
N GLY A 183 -10.32 8.73 16.23
CA GLY A 183 -8.91 8.43 16.07
C GLY A 183 -8.52 7.03 16.54
N THR A 184 -9.47 6.14 16.85
CA THR A 184 -9.15 4.78 17.29
C THR A 184 -8.85 3.87 16.09
N PRO A 185 -7.65 3.30 15.98
CA PRO A 185 -7.32 2.37 14.89
C PRO A 185 -7.85 0.97 15.18
N ASN A 186 -8.71 0.46 14.30
CA ASN A 186 -9.22 -0.91 14.36
C ASN A 186 -8.48 -1.79 13.36
N LEU A 187 -7.80 -2.83 13.85
CA LEU A 187 -7.04 -3.75 13.00
C LEU A 187 -8.00 -4.65 12.21
N VAL A 188 -7.83 -4.68 10.88
CA VAL A 188 -8.54 -5.58 9.98
C VAL A 188 -7.61 -6.74 9.61
N PRO A 189 -8.01 -8.00 9.87
CA PRO A 189 -7.24 -9.15 9.40
C PRO A 189 -7.12 -9.15 7.87
N LEU A 190 -5.92 -9.45 7.35
CA LEU A 190 -5.67 -9.46 5.89
C LEU A 190 -6.59 -10.43 5.14
N GLN A 191 -6.94 -11.56 5.76
CA GLN A 191 -7.88 -12.50 5.17
C GLN A 191 -9.23 -11.84 4.92
N ASP A 192 -9.75 -11.10 5.90
CA ASP A 192 -11.03 -10.41 5.78
C ASP A 192 -10.96 -9.29 4.74
N TYR A 193 -9.84 -8.58 4.67
CA TYR A 193 -9.58 -7.55 3.66
C TYR A 193 -9.67 -8.09 2.23
N TYR A 194 -9.18 -9.30 1.96
CA TYR A 194 -9.17 -9.89 0.62
C TYR A 194 -10.36 -10.81 0.29
N THR A 195 -11.11 -11.30 1.29
CA THR A 195 -12.15 -12.34 1.08
C THR A 195 -13.55 -11.75 0.81
N ASN A 196 -13.84 -10.51 1.23
CA ASN A 196 -15.16 -9.89 1.03
C ASN A 196 -15.20 -9.08 -0.27
N ASN A 197 -15.95 -9.56 -1.27
CA ASN A 197 -16.33 -8.85 -2.50
C ASN A 197 -17.84 -8.84 -2.69
#